data_AF-A0A355F4T0-F1
#
_entry.id   AF-A0A355F4T0-F1
#
_cell.length_a   1.000
_cell.length_b   1.000
_cell.length_c   1.000
_cell.angle_alpha   90.00
_cell.angle_beta   90.00
_cell.angle_gamma   90.00
#
_symmetry.space_group_name_H-M   'P 1'
#
loop_
_entity.id
_entity.type
_entity.pdbx_description
1 polymer ?
#
loop_
_entity_poly.entity_id
_entity_poly.type
_entity_poly.pdbx_seq_one_letter_code
_entity_poly.pdbx_strand_id
1 'polypeptide(L)'
;MVYRIPEAAPESQIAEERRGPTIGRFCRTCGTVYPLHRGRHVGKPVHGKDHIASPCAHEGEAFEPGASWWEPAVDVLPPPPVPAPDAAAGAPAKA
;
A
#
# COMPACT_ATOMS: atom_id res chain seq x y z
N MET A 1 18.78 -10.36 -9.84
CA MET A 1 17.88 -9.23 -9.51
C MET A 1 16.53 -9.81 -9.11
N VAL A 2 16.14 -9.69 -7.84
CA VAL A 2 14.79 -10.08 -7.40
C VAL A 2 13.86 -8.94 -7.79
N TYR A 3 13.02 -9.16 -8.80
CA TYR A 3 12.00 -8.20 -9.19
C TYR A 3 10.92 -8.18 -8.10
N ARG A 4 11.04 -7.27 -7.12
CA ARG A 4 9.97 -7.02 -6.16
C ARG A 4 8.93 -6.16 -6.87
N ILE A 5 7.74 -6.70 -7.07
CA ILE A 5 6.59 -5.87 -7.39
C ILE A 5 6.36 -5.02 -6.14
N PRO A 6 6.42 -3.67 -6.23
CA PRO A 6 6.16 -2.82 -5.08
C PRO A 6 4.76 -3.13 -4.55
N GLU A 7 4.69 -3.44 -3.25
CA GLU A 7 3.42 -3.67 -2.59
C GLU A 7 2.80 -2.30 -2.34
N ALA A 8 1.80 -1.95 -3.16
CA ALA A 8 1.09 -0.68 -3.04
C ALA A 8 -0.04 -0.82 -2.03
N ALA A 9 -0.05 0.03 -1.00
CA ALA A 9 -1.06 0.03 0.05
C ALA A 9 -1.65 1.43 0.26
N PRO A 10 -2.91 1.54 0.74
CA PRO A 10 -3.47 2.83 1.12
C PRO A 10 -2.63 3.48 2.23
N GLU A 11 -2.33 4.77 2.06
CA GLU A 11 -1.49 5.53 2.98
C GLU A 11 -1.97 5.44 4.44
N SER A 12 -3.29 5.45 4.66
CA SER A 12 -3.90 5.35 5.99
C SER A 12 -3.64 4.04 6.73
N GLN A 13 -3.27 2.97 6.03
CA GLN A 13 -2.99 1.66 6.63
C GLN A 13 -1.51 1.42 6.90
N ILE A 14 -0.63 2.32 6.46
CA ILE A 14 0.82 2.18 6.58
C ILE A 14 1.34 3.15 7.66
N ALA A 15 2.15 2.61 8.58
CA ALA A 15 2.87 3.40 9.57
C ALA A 15 3.80 4.42 8.86
N GLU A 16 3.91 5.63 9.39
CA GLU A 16 4.59 6.76 8.71
C GLU A 16 6.02 6.42 8.30
N GLU A 17 6.76 5.74 9.17
CA GLU A 17 8.14 5.29 8.94
C GLU A 17 8.28 4.23 7.83
N ARG A 18 7.17 3.64 7.39
CA ARG A 18 7.11 2.65 6.31
C ARG A 18 6.49 3.18 5.01
N ARG A 19 6.08 4.45 4.97
CA ARG A 19 5.49 5.08 3.77
C ARG A 19 6.60 5.46 2.79
N GLY A 20 6.62 4.79 1.65
CA GLY A 20 7.43 5.17 0.50
C GLY A 20 6.75 6.25 -0.35
N PRO A 21 7.27 6.52 -1.56
CA PRO A 21 6.63 7.44 -2.49
C PRO A 21 5.21 6.99 -2.85
N THR A 22 4.33 7.95 -3.17
CA THR A 22 3.04 7.65 -3.77
C THR A 22 3.25 7.07 -5.16
N ILE A 23 2.72 5.87 -5.40
CA ILE A 23 2.82 5.14 -6.67
C ILE A 23 1.46 4.94 -7.36
N GLY A 24 0.37 5.28 -6.66
CA GLY A 24 -0.98 5.15 -7.21
C GLY A 24 -2.06 5.84 -6.39
N ARG A 25 -3.31 5.48 -6.71
CA ARG A 25 -4.52 5.93 -6.03
C ARG A 25 -5.31 4.71 -5.60
N PHE A 26 -5.64 4.61 -4.33
CA PHE A 26 -6.44 3.53 -3.77
C PHE A 26 -7.90 3.95 -3.69
N CYS A 27 -8.81 3.14 -4.24
CA CYS A 27 -10.24 3.34 -4.05
C CYS A 27 -10.70 2.66 -2.75
N ARG A 28 -11.28 3.44 -1.84
CA ARG A 28 -11.77 2.93 -0.54
C ARG A 28 -12.99 2.02 -0.69
N THR A 29 -13.72 2.14 -1.79
CA THR A 29 -14.96 1.39 -2.03
C THR A 29 -14.71 0.00 -2.61
N CYS A 30 -13.86 -0.11 -3.64
CA CYS A 30 -13.58 -1.40 -4.30
C CYS A 30 -12.21 -2.00 -3.95
N GLY A 31 -11.41 -1.33 -3.12
CA GLY A 31 -10.11 -1.81 -2.65
C GLY A 31 -9.05 -1.94 -3.76
N THR A 32 -9.25 -1.28 -4.90
CA THR A 32 -8.35 -1.39 -6.06
C THR A 32 -7.37 -0.22 -6.10
N VAL A 33 -6.10 -0.52 -6.44
CA VAL A 33 -5.06 0.48 -6.70
C VAL A 33 -4.99 0.80 -8.20
N TYR A 34 -4.92 2.10 -8.49
CA TYR A 34 -4.83 2.65 -9.84
C TYR A 34 -3.50 3.40 -10.03
N PRO A 35 -2.83 3.28 -11.18
CA PRO A 35 -1.62 4.04 -11.48
C PRO A 35 -1.86 5.55 -11.50
N LEU A 36 -0.84 6.36 -11.18
CA LEU A 36 -0.93 7.82 -11.14
C LEU A 36 -1.34 8.49 -12.46
N HIS A 37 -0.98 7.91 -13.61
CA HIS A 37 -1.36 8.46 -14.92
C HIS A 37 -2.85 8.27 -15.23
N ARG A 38 -3.57 7.44 -14.48
CA ARG A 38 -5.00 7.21 -14.69
C ARG A 38 -5.82 8.29 -13.97
N GLY A 39 -6.41 9.21 -14.73
CA GLY A 39 -7.19 10.34 -14.19
C GLY A 39 -8.61 10.00 -13.71
N ARG A 40 -9.16 8.84 -14.10
CA ARG A 40 -10.52 8.40 -13.74
C ARG A 40 -10.55 7.00 -13.17
N HIS A 41 -11.48 6.77 -12.25
CA HIS A 41 -11.77 5.46 -11.74
C HIS A 41 -12.43 4.61 -12.83
N VAL A 42 -11.79 3.51 -13.19
CA VAL A 42 -12.37 2.50 -14.08
C VAL A 42 -12.21 1.17 -13.36
N GLY A 43 -13.28 0.80 -12.66
CA GLY A 43 -13.44 -0.35 -11.80
C GLY A 43 -13.13 -1.65 -12.50
N LYS A 44 -12.55 -2.59 -11.75
CA LYS A 44 -12.83 -4.01 -12.00
C LYS A 44 -14.13 -4.34 -11.27
N PRO A 45 -14.96 -5.26 -11.79
CA PRO A 45 -16.13 -5.73 -11.06
C PRO A 45 -15.72 -6.17 -9.66
N VAL A 46 -16.45 -5.73 -8.64
CA VAL A 46 -16.18 -6.12 -7.25
C VAL A 46 -16.42 -7.63 -7.12
N HIS A 47 -15.46 -8.38 -6.60
CA HIS A 47 -15.61 -9.80 -6.32
C HIS A 47 -15.48 -10.02 -4.81
N GLY A 48 -16.53 -10.57 -4.17
CA GLY A 48 -16.45 -11.05 -2.78
C GLY A 48 -17.44 -10.50 -1.75
N LYS A 49 -18.57 -9.89 -2.12
CA LYS A 49 -19.72 -9.65 -1.22
C LYS A 49 -21.01 -9.61 -2.02
N ASP A 50 -21.66 -10.76 -2.24
CA ASP A 50 -23.01 -10.96 -2.83
C ASP A 50 -23.44 -10.22 -4.12
N HIS A 51 -22.54 -9.45 -4.74
CA HIS A 51 -22.79 -8.69 -5.96
C HIS A 51 -21.89 -9.24 -7.07
N ILE A 52 -22.41 -10.21 -7.82
CA ILE A 52 -21.76 -10.70 -9.03
C ILE A 52 -21.86 -9.58 -10.08
N ALA A 53 -20.76 -8.84 -10.28
CA ALA A 53 -20.49 -7.96 -11.42
C ALA A 53 -21.03 -6.50 -11.42
N SER A 54 -21.44 -5.92 -10.29
CA SER A 54 -21.70 -4.47 -10.26
C SER A 54 -20.39 -3.67 -10.33
N PRO A 55 -20.32 -2.60 -11.14
CA PRO A 55 -19.19 -1.68 -11.13
C PRO A 55 -19.10 -0.95 -9.77
N CYS A 56 -17.93 -0.42 -9.45
CA CYS A 56 -17.75 0.43 -8.26
C CYS A 56 -18.72 1.62 -8.31
N ALA A 57 -19.18 2.11 -7.15
CA ALA A 57 -20.05 3.28 -7.07
C ALA A 57 -19.41 4.54 -7.69
N HIS A 58 -18.08 4.61 -7.74
CA HIS A 58 -17.32 5.73 -8.30
C HIS A 58 -16.87 5.50 -9.74
N GLU A 59 -17.50 4.56 -10.46
CA GLU A 59 -17.16 4.29 -11.85
C GLU A 59 -17.26 5.55 -12.71
N GLY A 60 -16.16 5.88 -13.42
CA GLY A 60 -16.07 7.06 -14.27
C GLY A 60 -15.74 8.37 -13.54
N GLU A 61 -15.77 8.39 -12.20
CA GLU A 61 -15.40 9.59 -11.43
C GLU A 61 -13.91 9.93 -11.59
N ALA A 62 -13.60 11.22 -11.61
CA ALA A 62 -12.21 11.71 -11.66
C ALA A 62 -11.60 11.67 -10.26
N PHE A 63 -10.31 11.35 -10.17
CA PHE A 63 -9.56 11.38 -8.92
C PHE A 63 -9.22 12.82 -8.50
N GLU A 64 -10.25 13.61 -8.19
CA GLU A 64 -10.12 14.99 -7.78
C GLU A 64 -9.43 15.08 -6.41
N PRO A 65 -8.47 16.02 -6.22
CA PRO A 65 -7.88 16.28 -4.91
C PRO A 65 -8.97 16.61 -3.87
N GLY A 66 -8.89 15.95 -2.72
CA GLY A 66 -9.84 16.17 -1.61
C GLY A 66 -11.12 15.33 -1.66
N ALA A 67 -11.35 14.53 -2.70
CA ALA A 67 -12.46 13.58 -2.69
C ALA A 67 -12.24 12.49 -1.61
N SER A 68 -13.28 12.18 -0.84
CA SER A 68 -13.18 11.30 0.33
C SER A 68 -13.16 9.80 0.01
N TRP A 69 -13.47 9.43 -1.23
CA TRP A 69 -13.64 8.03 -1.67
C TRP A 69 -12.34 7.38 -2.14
N TRP A 70 -11.27 8.17 -2.35
CA TRP A 70 -9.95 7.66 -2.68
C TRP A 70 -8.89 8.25 -1.78
N GLU A 71 -7.72 7.62 -1.76
CA GLU A 71 -6.54 8.12 -1.08
C GLU A 71 -5.25 7.73 -1.82
N PRO A 72 -4.10 8.34 -1.49
CA PRO A 72 -2.82 7.94 -2.06
C PRO A 72 -2.50 6.47 -1.77
N ALA A 73 -2.04 5.75 -2.80
CA ALA A 73 -1.44 4.42 -2.63
C ALA A 73 0.08 4.59 -2.60
N VAL A 74 0.71 4.21 -1.49
CA VAL A 74 2.15 4.36 -1.24
C VAL A 74 2.85 3.02 -1.40
N ASP A 75 4.13 3.10 -1.81
CA ASP A 75 5.02 1.95 -1.73
C ASP A 75 5.28 1.59 -0.26
N VAL A 76 5.27 0.30 0.07
CA VAL A 76 5.49 -0.18 1.43
C VAL A 76 6.96 -0.49 1.63
N LEU A 77 7.64 0.37 2.41
CA LEU A 77 9.06 0.18 2.73
C LEU A 77 9.25 -1.04 3.65
N PRO A 78 10.40 -1.73 3.53
CA PRO A 78 10.75 -2.78 4.47
C PRO A 78 10.81 -2.23 5.90
N PRO A 79 10.51 -3.06 6.92
CA PRO A 79 10.66 -2.64 8.30
C PRO A 79 12.12 -2.23 8.57
N PRO A 80 12.34 -1.23 9.44
CA PRO A 80 13.70 -0.86 9.84
C PRO A 80 14.41 -2.09 10.41
N PRO A 81 15.72 -2.24 10.16
CA PRO A 81 16.49 -3.32 10.75
C PRO A 81 16.38 -3.23 12.28
N VAL A 82 15.95 -4.33 12.91
CA VAL A 82 16.00 -4.44 14.37
C VAL A 82 17.47 -4.39 14.75
N PRO A 83 17.89 -3.51 15.68
CA PRO A 83 19.26 -3.54 16.17
C PRO A 83 19.55 -4.94 16.68
N ALA A 84 20.62 -5.55 16.18
CA ALA A 84 21.07 -6.83 16.68
C ALA A 84 21.22 -6.72 18.20
N PRO A 85 20.76 -7.69 19.00
CA PRO A 85 21.05 -7.69 20.42
C PRO A 85 22.58 -7.60 20.54
N ASP A 86 23.05 -6.53 21.20
CA ASP A 86 24.45 -6.33 21.50
C ASP A 86 25.03 -7.64 22.04
N ALA A 87 26.20 -7.99 21.52
CA ALA A 87 26.99 -9.10 22.02
C ALA A 87 27.40 -8.83 23.48
N ALA A 88 26.51 -9.14 24.41
CA ALA A 88 26.70 -8.99 25.83
C ALA A 88 26.77 -10.38 26.48
N ALA A 89 27.99 -10.90 26.58
CA ALA A 89 28.60 -11.44 27.80
C ALA A 89 29.69 -12.46 27.44
N GLY A 90 30.90 -12.21 27.93
CA GLY A 90 32.11 -12.91 27.54
C GLY A 90 32.19 -14.36 27.97
N ALA A 91 32.93 -15.15 27.18
CA ALA A 91 33.60 -16.33 27.68
C ALA A 91 35.01 -15.92 28.12
N PRO A 92 35.43 -16.14 29.38
CA PRO A 92 36.79 -15.86 29.78
C PRO A 92 37.74 -16.84 29.10
N ALA A 93 38.82 -16.31 28.54
CA ALA A 93 40.00 -17.10 28.24
C ALA A 93 40.60 -17.64 29.55
N LYS A 94 40.71 -18.96 29.67
CA LYS A 94 41.71 -19.66 30.49
C LYS A 94 42.24 -20.79 29.61
N ALA A 95 43.47 -20.68 29.12
CA ALA A 95 44.75 -20.94 29.80
C ALA A 95 45.07 -22.44 29.79
#